data_AF-A0A926HHI5-F1
#
_entry.id   AF-A0A926HHI5-F1
#
_cell.length_a   1.000
_cell.length_b   1.000
_cell.length_c   1.000
_cell.angle_alpha   90.00
_cell.angle_beta   90.00
_cell.angle_gamma   90.00
#
_symmetry.space_group_name_H-M   'P 1'
#
loop_
_entity.id
_entity.type
_entity.pdbx_description
1 polymer ?
#
loop_
_entity_poly.entity_id
_entity_poly.type
_entity_poly.pdbx_seq_one_letter_code
_entity_poly.pdbx_strand_id
1 'polypeptide(L)'
;MNHFSKLLTATALSAAFLLAQGPGTRFGSPPDPARMIERRVNMLANRLTLTDSQKSQATVIYTQAQTAGATIRTSIQPIFTSLSTAVKSNATATIDQLSAQLGTLTGQLTAIDRKADAAFYVILTPEQQAKFDDRGGPMDGHGRRGAFRQ
;
A
#
# COMPACT_ATOMS: atom_id res chain seq x y z
N MET A 1 26.13 -3.03 -65.60
CA MET A 1 24.76 -2.88 -66.15
C MET A 1 23.95 -2.06 -65.16
N ASN A 2 23.73 -0.79 -65.50
CA ASN A 2 22.98 0.17 -64.68
C ASN A 2 21.53 0.19 -65.14
N HIS A 3 20.58 -0.19 -64.30
CA HIS A 3 19.18 0.26 -64.40
C HIS A 3 18.54 0.14 -63.01
N PHE A 4 17.97 1.22 -62.46
CA PHE A 4 16.51 1.35 -62.38
C PHE A 4 16.10 2.65 -61.66
N SER A 5 15.12 3.31 -62.28
CA SER A 5 14.52 4.59 -61.92
C SER A 5 13.46 4.47 -60.83
N LYS A 6 13.37 5.55 -60.03
CA LYS A 6 12.17 6.23 -59.48
C LYS A 6 11.04 5.37 -58.87
N LEU A 7 10.65 5.69 -57.62
CA LEU A 7 9.30 6.14 -57.19
C LEU A 7 9.00 5.81 -55.71
N LEU A 8 8.09 6.63 -55.17
CA LEU A 8 7.20 6.40 -54.02
C LEU A 8 7.74 6.72 -52.61
N THR A 9 7.64 8.01 -52.27
CA THR A 9 7.22 8.46 -50.94
C THR A 9 5.82 7.92 -50.65
N ALA A 10 5.72 6.95 -49.74
CA ALA A 10 4.47 6.47 -49.17
C ALA A 10 4.65 6.19 -47.67
N THR A 11 3.88 6.93 -46.88
CA THR A 11 3.36 6.66 -45.53
C THR A 11 3.69 5.32 -44.87
N ALA A 12 4.36 5.38 -43.72
CA ALA A 12 4.16 4.56 -42.52
C ALA A 12 5.09 5.16 -41.45
N LEU A 13 4.69 5.49 -40.23
CA LEU A 13 4.33 4.51 -39.21
C LEU A 13 3.94 5.31 -37.96
N SER A 14 2.64 5.58 -37.74
CA SER A 14 2.20 5.99 -36.41
C SER A 14 2.30 4.76 -35.51
N ALA A 15 3.34 4.76 -34.69
CA ALA A 15 3.68 3.69 -33.77
C ALA A 15 2.45 3.28 -32.93
N ALA A 16 2.08 2.00 -33.06
CA ALA A 16 1.09 1.37 -32.22
C ALA A 16 1.50 1.48 -30.75
N PHE A 17 0.71 2.21 -29.94
CA PHE A 17 0.72 2.06 -28.50
C PHE A 17 0.07 0.72 -28.13
N LEU A 18 0.82 -0.37 -28.25
CA LEU A 18 0.43 -1.68 -27.73
C LEU A 18 1.64 -2.36 -27.08
N LEU A 19 2.08 -1.81 -25.94
CA LEU A 19 3.02 -2.47 -25.03
C LEU A 19 2.41 -2.49 -23.63
N ALA A 20 1.44 -3.38 -23.41
CA ALA A 20 0.95 -3.69 -22.07
C ALA A 20 0.33 -5.08 -21.95
N GLN A 21 0.85 -6.09 -22.66
CA GLN A 21 0.52 -7.47 -22.30
C GLN A 21 1.71 -8.39 -22.60
N GLY A 22 2.63 -8.47 -21.64
CA GLY A 22 3.62 -9.55 -21.59
C GLY A 22 2.97 -10.82 -21.03
N PRO A 23 3.25 -12.01 -21.60
CA PRO A 23 2.74 -13.28 -21.10
C PRO A 23 3.57 -13.75 -19.87
N GLY A 24 2.89 -14.14 -18.79
CA GLY A 24 3.48 -14.65 -17.54
C GLY A 24 3.00 -13.81 -16.35
N THR A 25 2.38 -14.35 -15.31
CA THR A 25 2.79 -15.50 -14.50
C THR A 25 1.57 -16.02 -13.72
N ARG A 26 1.59 -17.30 -13.30
CA ARG A 26 0.57 -18.01 -12.48
C ARG A 26 0.45 -17.49 -11.02
N PHE A 27 0.47 -16.18 -10.83
CA PHE A 27 0.13 -15.52 -9.58
C PHE A 27 -0.98 -14.52 -9.94
N GLY A 28 -2.15 -14.65 -9.30
CA GLY A 28 -3.30 -13.79 -9.60
C GLY A 28 -2.89 -12.32 -9.62
N SER A 29 -3.41 -11.56 -10.58
CA SER A 29 -3.15 -10.13 -10.70
C SER A 29 -3.28 -9.46 -9.32
N PRO A 30 -2.35 -8.55 -8.94
CA PRO A 30 -2.45 -7.82 -7.69
C PRO A 30 -3.87 -7.29 -7.49
N PRO A 31 -4.48 -7.46 -6.30
CA PRO A 31 -5.83 -6.97 -6.05
C PRO A 31 -5.90 -5.48 -6.37
N ASP A 32 -6.95 -5.09 -7.11
CA ASP A 32 -7.24 -3.70 -7.42
C ASP A 32 -7.29 -2.86 -6.10
N PRO A 33 -6.48 -1.79 -5.96
CA PRO A 33 -6.47 -0.95 -4.78
C PRO A 33 -7.85 -0.45 -4.36
N ALA A 34 -8.72 -0.12 -5.33
CA ALA A 34 -10.07 0.34 -5.04
C ALA A 34 -10.90 -0.76 -4.35
N ARG A 35 -10.82 -2.00 -4.85
CA ARG A 35 -11.48 -3.16 -4.23
C ARG A 35 -10.95 -3.47 -2.83
N MET A 36 -9.66 -3.24 -2.57
CA MET A 36 -9.09 -3.42 -1.24
C MET A 36 -9.68 -2.42 -0.24
N ILE A 37 -9.79 -1.15 -0.63
CA ILE A 37 -10.38 -0.09 0.19
C ILE A 37 -11.86 -0.39 0.44
N GLU A 38 -12.60 -0.77 -0.61
CA GLU A 38 -14.01 -1.15 -0.50
C GLU A 38 -14.21 -2.29 0.52
N ARG A 39 -13.41 -3.37 0.41
CA ARG A 39 -13.45 -4.49 1.37
C ARG A 39 -13.16 -4.04 2.79
N ARG A 40 -12.17 -3.15 2.99
CA ARG A 40 -11.85 -2.58 4.30
C ARG A 40 -13.03 -1.79 4.87
N VAL A 41 -13.62 -0.91 4.07
CA VAL A 41 -14.77 -0.09 4.48
C VAL A 41 -15.98 -0.95 4.78
N ASN A 42 -16.27 -1.98 3.97
CA ASN A 42 -17.37 -2.91 4.22
C ASN A 42 -17.19 -3.71 5.51
N MET A 43 -15.96 -4.16 5.80
CA MET A 43 -15.65 -4.82 7.08
C MET A 43 -15.87 -3.88 8.27
N LEU A 44 -15.42 -2.63 8.17
CA LEU A 44 -15.66 -1.60 9.20
C LEU A 44 -17.14 -1.27 9.35
N ALA A 45 -17.86 -1.15 8.24
CA ALA A 45 -19.28 -0.87 8.19
C ALA A 45 -20.10 -1.93 8.92
N ASN A 46 -19.82 -3.20 8.65
CA ASN A 46 -20.52 -4.30 9.31
C ASN A 46 -20.22 -4.38 10.80
N ARG A 47 -18.96 -4.13 11.20
CA ARG A 47 -18.55 -4.23 12.60
C ARG A 47 -19.05 -3.06 13.46
N LEU A 48 -19.02 -1.84 12.91
CA LEU A 48 -19.32 -0.61 13.64
C LEU A 48 -20.72 -0.07 13.32
N THR A 49 -21.46 -0.72 12.42
CA THR A 49 -22.77 -0.25 11.97
C THR A 49 -22.65 1.18 11.40
N LEU A 50 -21.71 1.38 10.47
CA LEU A 50 -21.43 2.71 9.90
C LEU A 50 -22.62 3.21 9.07
N THR A 51 -22.90 4.51 9.18
CA THR A 51 -23.84 5.21 8.30
C THR A 51 -23.25 5.34 6.89
N ASP A 52 -24.09 5.62 5.89
CA ASP A 52 -23.61 5.79 4.51
C ASP A 52 -22.69 7.01 4.35
N SER A 53 -22.93 8.06 5.13
CA SER A 53 -22.03 9.21 5.20
C SER A 53 -20.65 8.81 5.73
N GLN A 54 -20.61 8.00 6.81
CA GLN A 54 -19.36 7.50 7.37
C GLN A 54 -18.61 6.57 6.42
N LYS A 55 -19.32 5.70 5.67
CA LYS A 55 -18.71 4.85 4.64
C LYS A 55 -18.06 5.68 3.52
N SER A 56 -18.74 6.73 3.07
CA SER A 56 -18.22 7.65 2.05
C SER A 56 -16.95 8.35 2.54
N GLN A 57 -16.98 8.92 3.75
CA GLN A 57 -15.81 9.58 4.36
C GLN A 57 -14.65 8.59 4.58
N ALA A 58 -14.93 7.39 5.07
CA ALA A 58 -13.92 6.34 5.27
C ALA A 58 -13.25 5.92 3.95
N THR A 59 -14.03 5.83 2.87
CA THR A 59 -13.51 5.51 1.54
C THR A 59 -12.53 6.57 1.07
N VAL A 60 -12.86 7.86 1.24
CA VAL A 60 -11.96 8.98 0.90
C VAL A 60 -10.68 8.92 1.74
N ILE A 61 -10.80 8.77 3.06
CA ILE A 61 -9.66 8.69 4.00
C ILE A 61 -8.69 7.58 3.59
N TYR A 62 -9.20 6.36 3.39
CA TYR A 62 -8.34 5.22 3.05
C TYR A 62 -7.82 5.24 1.61
N THR A 63 -8.52 5.89 0.68
CA THR A 63 -8.00 6.14 -0.67
C THR A 63 -6.80 7.08 -0.62
N GLN A 64 -6.91 8.18 0.13
CA GLN A 64 -5.80 9.13 0.29
C GLN A 64 -4.58 8.46 0.93
N ALA A 65 -4.80 7.66 1.98
CA ALA A 65 -3.73 6.89 2.62
C ALA A 65 -3.06 5.90 1.67
N GLN A 66 -3.87 5.18 0.88
CA GLN A 66 -3.36 4.23 -0.10
C GLN A 66 -2.50 4.93 -1.16
N THR A 67 -2.97 6.06 -1.70
CA THR A 67 -2.23 6.87 -2.68
C THR A 67 -0.93 7.42 -2.09
N ALA A 68 -0.97 7.98 -0.87
CA ALA A 68 0.24 8.48 -0.20
C ALA A 68 1.28 7.38 0.04
N GLY A 69 0.83 6.18 0.42
CA GLY A 69 1.71 5.03 0.66
C GLY A 69 2.22 4.34 -0.60
N ALA A 70 1.58 4.53 -1.76
CA ALA A 70 1.93 3.85 -3.00
C ALA A 70 3.37 4.14 -3.43
N THR A 71 3.77 5.42 -3.43
CA THR A 71 5.13 5.84 -3.77
C THR A 71 6.16 5.22 -2.84
N ILE A 72 5.90 5.19 -1.53
CA ILE A 72 6.82 4.60 -0.56
C ILE A 72 7.00 3.10 -0.78
N ARG A 73 5.91 2.36 -1.05
CA ARG A 73 5.99 0.92 -1.36
C ARG A 73 6.81 0.66 -2.63
N THR A 74 6.68 1.51 -3.65
CA THR A 74 7.51 1.45 -4.85
C THR A 74 8.99 1.71 -4.52
N SER A 75 9.30 2.66 -3.64
CA SER A 75 10.68 2.93 -3.18
C SER A 75 11.29 1.81 -2.35
N ILE A 76 10.47 0.99 -1.66
CA ILE A 76 10.94 -0.15 -0.86
C ILE A 76 11.40 -1.32 -1.75
N GLN A 77 10.74 -1.56 -2.90
CA GLN A 77 11.07 -2.69 -3.78
C GLN A 77 12.55 -2.79 -4.18
N PRO A 78 13.21 -1.73 -4.68
CA PRO A 78 14.62 -1.82 -5.03
C PRO A 78 15.52 -2.08 -3.82
N ILE A 79 15.13 -1.63 -2.61
CA ILE A 79 15.91 -1.88 -1.39
C ILE A 79 16.01 -3.38 -1.10
N PHE A 80 14.92 -4.14 -1.26
CA PHE A 80 14.97 -5.60 -1.05
C PHE A 80 15.88 -6.30 -2.06
N THR A 81 15.85 -5.88 -3.34
CA THR A 81 16.76 -6.40 -4.36
C THR A 81 18.21 -6.07 -4.02
N SER A 82 18.50 -4.82 -3.62
CA SER A 82 19.84 -4.40 -3.23
C SER A 82 20.35 -5.08 -1.97
N LEU A 83 19.47 -5.33 -0.98
CA LEU A 83 19.81 -6.12 0.21
C LEU A 83 20.18 -7.55 -0.16
N SER A 84 19.42 -8.20 -1.06
CA SER A 84 19.76 -9.55 -1.54
C SER A 84 21.15 -9.60 -2.19
N THR A 85 21.48 -8.59 -3.01
CA THR A 85 22.81 -8.47 -3.62
C THR A 85 23.89 -8.23 -2.57
N ALA A 86 23.66 -7.33 -1.60
CA ALA A 86 24.62 -7.02 -0.54
C ALA A 86 24.90 -8.23 0.37
N VAL A 87 23.90 -9.07 0.64
CA VAL A 87 24.07 -10.33 1.37
C VAL A 87 24.97 -11.29 0.59
N LYS A 88 24.73 -11.46 -0.72
CA LYS A 88 25.53 -12.36 -1.57
C LYS A 88 26.99 -11.92 -1.71
N SER A 89 27.26 -10.62 -1.61
CA SER A 89 28.62 -10.07 -1.67
C SER A 89 29.24 -9.79 -0.29
N ASN A 90 28.55 -10.16 0.80
CA ASN A 90 28.97 -9.86 2.18
C ASN A 90 29.27 -8.37 2.42
N ALA A 91 28.52 -7.47 1.78
CA ALA A 91 28.69 -6.02 1.89
C ALA A 91 27.97 -5.47 3.13
N THR A 92 28.51 -5.74 4.31
CA THR A 92 27.87 -5.44 5.61
C THR A 92 27.53 -3.96 5.79
N ALA A 93 28.42 -3.03 5.42
CA ALA A 93 28.14 -1.60 5.49
C ALA A 93 26.93 -1.18 4.60
N THR A 94 26.80 -1.80 3.43
CA THR A 94 25.65 -1.57 2.53
C THR A 94 24.36 -2.13 3.13
N ILE A 95 24.43 -3.28 3.81
CA ILE A 95 23.28 -3.86 4.52
C ILE A 95 22.79 -2.91 5.61
N ASP A 96 23.69 -2.36 6.42
CA ASP A 96 23.33 -1.41 7.48
C ASP A 96 22.67 -0.15 6.91
N GLN A 97 23.25 0.43 5.86
CA GLN A 97 22.71 1.61 5.19
C GLN A 97 21.31 1.36 4.61
N LEU A 98 21.13 0.27 3.86
CA LEU A 98 19.85 -0.06 3.24
C LEU A 98 18.77 -0.39 4.30
N SER A 99 19.17 -1.01 5.41
CA SER A 99 18.26 -1.31 6.53
C SER A 99 17.78 -0.05 7.23
N ALA A 100 18.66 0.94 7.44
CA ALA A 100 18.28 2.24 8.00
C ALA A 100 17.30 2.99 7.07
N GLN A 101 17.56 2.94 5.76
CA GLN A 101 16.65 3.52 4.75
C GLN A 101 15.29 2.82 4.76
N LEU A 102 15.26 1.48 4.81
CA LEU A 102 14.03 0.71 4.89
C LEU A 102 13.23 1.04 6.16
N GLY A 103 13.91 1.18 7.30
CA GLY A 103 13.29 1.58 8.56
C GLY A 103 12.60 2.94 8.46
N THR A 104 13.24 3.92 7.83
CA THR A 104 12.66 5.24 7.58
C THR A 104 11.38 5.16 6.73
N LEU A 105 11.43 4.44 5.60
CA LEU A 105 10.27 4.27 4.72
C LEU A 105 9.11 3.52 5.40
N THR A 106 9.44 2.51 6.21
CA THR A 106 8.46 1.74 6.99
C THR A 106 7.81 2.61 8.07
N GLY A 107 8.58 3.49 8.71
CA GLY A 107 8.06 4.49 9.63
C GLY A 107 7.11 5.47 8.95
N GLN A 108 7.41 5.90 7.73
CA GLN A 108 6.51 6.76 6.94
C GLN A 108 5.19 6.06 6.58
N LEU A 109 5.23 4.79 6.16
CA LEU A 109 4.00 4.00 5.94
C LEU A 109 3.17 3.87 7.21
N THR A 110 3.83 3.57 8.33
CA THR A 110 3.16 3.48 9.64
C THR A 110 2.48 4.81 9.99
N ALA A 111 3.15 5.94 9.77
CA ALA A 111 2.59 7.26 10.01
C ALA A 111 1.36 7.55 9.12
N ILE A 112 1.39 7.14 7.85
CA ILE A 112 0.25 7.29 6.92
C ILE A 112 -0.95 6.47 7.42
N ASP A 113 -0.73 5.20 7.76
CA ASP A 113 -1.79 4.31 8.23
C ASP A 113 -2.40 4.82 9.55
N ARG A 114 -1.56 5.24 10.51
CA ARG A 114 -2.03 5.79 11.80
C ARG A 114 -2.77 7.11 11.64
N LYS A 115 -2.35 7.99 10.72
CA LYS A 115 -3.08 9.22 10.42
C LYS A 115 -4.45 8.93 9.80
N ALA A 116 -4.55 7.92 8.94
CA ALA A 116 -5.81 7.49 8.36
C ALA A 116 -6.75 6.90 9.43
N ASP A 117 -6.22 6.07 10.34
CA ASP A 117 -6.98 5.53 11.47
C ASP A 117 -7.46 6.65 12.40
N ALA A 118 -6.64 7.65 12.69
CA ALA A 118 -7.03 8.82 13.48
C ALA A 118 -8.13 9.64 12.80
N ALA A 119 -8.01 9.91 11.49
CA ALA A 119 -9.06 10.61 10.73
C ALA A 119 -10.37 9.82 10.70
N PHE A 120 -10.29 8.49 10.56
CA PHE A 120 -11.46 7.62 10.63
C PHE A 120 -12.10 7.62 12.03
N TYR A 121 -11.31 7.62 13.10
CA TYR A 121 -11.83 7.66 14.47
C TYR A 121 -12.66 8.92 14.76
N VAL A 122 -12.27 10.07 14.20
CA VAL A 122 -12.99 11.35 14.36
C VAL A 122 -14.40 11.33 13.76
N ILE A 123 -14.65 10.53 12.71
CA ILE A 123 -15.98 10.47 12.07
C ILE A 123 -16.94 9.46 12.75
N LEU A 124 -16.46 8.71 13.75
CA LEU A 124 -17.25 7.73 14.49
C LEU A 124 -18.06 8.38 15.61
N THR A 125 -19.20 7.78 15.96
CA THR A 125 -19.91 8.11 17.20
C THR A 125 -19.17 7.55 18.42
N PRO A 126 -19.44 8.03 19.65
CA PRO A 126 -18.82 7.49 20.86
C PRO A 126 -18.99 5.97 21.03
N GLU A 127 -20.15 5.42 20.67
CA GLU A 127 -20.42 3.98 20.74
C GLU A 127 -19.61 3.19 19.71
N GLN A 128 -19.40 3.77 18.52
CA GLN A 128 -18.58 3.18 17.48
C GLN A 128 -17.09 3.25 17.81
N GLN A 129 -16.65 4.34 18.44
CA GLN A 129 -15.30 4.50 18.98
C GLN A 129 -15.01 3.42 20.03
N ALA A 130 -15.91 3.19 20.98
CA ALA A 130 -15.77 2.12 21.97
C ALA A 130 -15.61 0.73 21.31
N LYS A 131 -16.40 0.43 20.27
CA LYS A 131 -16.27 -0.82 19.49
C LYS A 131 -14.97 -0.89 18.66
N PHE A 132 -14.47 0.27 18.23
CA PHE A 132 -13.22 0.38 17.50
C PHE A 132 -12.02 0.17 18.44
N ASP A 133 -12.08 0.69 19.67
CA ASP A 133 -11.04 0.56 20.70
C ASP A 133 -10.95 -0.87 21.25
N ASP A 134 -12.06 -1.60 21.27
CA ASP A 134 -12.10 -3.06 21.54
C ASP A 134 -11.35 -3.89 20.46
N ARG A 135 -10.71 -3.26 19.47
CA ARG A 135 -9.71 -3.90 18.60
C ARG A 135 -8.40 -4.26 19.31
N GLY A 136 -8.24 -3.97 20.59
CA GLY A 136 -7.04 -4.22 21.40
C GLY A 136 -6.37 -5.58 21.16
N GLY A 137 -5.54 -5.65 20.11
CA GLY A 137 -4.42 -6.56 19.97
C GLY A 137 -3.22 -6.03 20.79
N PRO A 138 -2.13 -6.80 20.93
CA PRO A 138 -1.30 -6.92 22.15
C PRO A 138 -0.59 -5.68 22.73
N MET A 139 -0.86 -4.46 22.25
CA MET A 139 -0.22 -3.23 22.74
C MET A 139 -1.01 -2.48 23.81
N ASP A 140 -2.29 -2.82 24.03
CA ASP A 140 -3.10 -2.25 25.11
C ASP A 140 -3.21 -3.26 26.27
N GLY A 141 -2.37 -3.02 27.28
CA GLY A 141 -2.09 -3.91 28.39
C GLY A 141 -3.32 -4.50 29.09
N HIS A 142 -3.53 -5.79 28.87
CA HIS A 142 -4.23 -6.67 29.81
C HIS A 142 -3.36 -6.99 31.03
N GLY A 143 -2.83 -5.94 31.68
CA GLY A 143 -2.06 -5.99 32.92
C GLY A 143 -2.84 -5.51 34.15
N ARG A 144 -4.19 -5.49 34.10
CA ARG A 144 -5.04 -5.11 35.24
C ARG A 144 -6.07 -6.18 35.59
N ARG A 145 -5.63 -7.43 35.76
CA ARG A 145 -6.33 -8.45 36.56
C ARG A 145 -5.30 -9.30 37.31
N GLY A 146 -4.52 -8.65 38.16
CA GLY A 146 -3.73 -9.28 39.21
C GLY A 146 -4.16 -8.67 40.54
N ALA A 147 -5.05 -9.39 41.23
CA ALA A 147 -5.44 -9.06 42.58
C ALA A 147 -4.21 -9.15 43.50
N PHE A 148 -3.83 -8.03 44.10
CA PHE A 148 -3.16 -8.02 45.41
C PHE A 148 -3.98 -7.12 46.31
N ARG A 149 -5.05 -7.71 46.86
CA ARG A 149 -5.60 -7.32 48.15
C ARG A 149 -5.15 -8.38 49.14
N GLN A 150 -4.58 -7.88 50.24
CA GLN A 150 -4.03 -8.56 51.42
C GLN A 150 -2.58 -9.04 51.26
#